data_AF-A0A8X8D8N5-F1
#
_entry.id   AF-A0A8X8D8N5-F1
#
_cell.length_a   1.000
_cell.length_b   1.000
_cell.length_c   1.000
_cell.angle_alpha   90.00
_cell.angle_beta   90.00
_cell.angle_gamma   90.00
#
_symmetry.space_group_name_H-M   'P 1'
#
loop_
_entity.id
_entity.type
_entity.pdbx_description
1 polymer ?
#
loop_
_entity_poly.entity_id
_entity_poly.type
_entity_poly.pdbx_seq_one_letter_code
_entity_poly.pdbx_strand_id
1 'polypeptide(L)'
;MDRIYQKLRNLDAYPKINEDFYSRTLSGGLITLISSVLILFLFFSELGLYLHKVTETKLLVDTSRGQSLRINFDVTFPAIRCSLLSVDAIDISGEQHLDIRHDISKKRINAHGDVIEVRQEGIGAPKIDRPLQRHGGRLGHDEEYCGSCFGGEMVY
;
A
#
# COMPACT_ATOMS: atom_id res chain seq x y z
N MET A 1 13.55 18.83 -46.79
CA MET A 1 13.30 17.42 -47.19
C MET A 1 14.59 16.73 -47.62
N ASP A 2 15.47 17.41 -48.37
CA ASP A 2 16.68 16.82 -48.96
C ASP A 2 17.70 16.31 -47.94
N ARG A 3 17.81 16.98 -46.78
CA ARG A 3 18.69 16.58 -45.67
C ARG A 3 18.28 15.23 -45.04
N ILE A 4 16.98 14.97 -44.94
CA ILE A 4 16.44 13.71 -44.41
C ILE A 4 16.64 12.60 -45.44
N TYR A 5 16.38 12.90 -46.71
CA TYR A 5 16.59 11.96 -47.81
C TYR A 5 18.06 11.55 -47.95
N GLN A 6 19.01 12.51 -47.81
CA GLN A 6 20.45 12.21 -47.80
C GLN A 6 20.86 11.33 -46.62
N LYS A 7 20.30 11.53 -45.43
CA LYS A 7 20.57 10.66 -44.27
C LYS A 7 19.98 9.27 -44.42
N LEU A 8 18.77 9.15 -44.98
CA LEU A 8 18.17 7.85 -45.31
C LEU A 8 18.97 7.10 -46.38
N ARG A 9 19.51 7.81 -47.37
CA ARG A 9 20.35 7.20 -48.41
C ARG A 9 21.67 6.65 -47.86
N ASN A 10 22.16 7.17 -46.75
CA ASN A 10 23.34 6.65 -46.06
C ASN A 10 23.04 5.43 -45.16
N LEU A 11 21.76 5.13 -44.90
CA LEU A 11 21.33 3.94 -44.14
C LEU A 11 21.05 2.73 -45.05
N ASP A 12 21.07 2.94 -46.37
CA ASP A 12 20.90 1.88 -47.37
C ASP A 12 22.24 1.15 -47.56
N ALA A 13 22.38 -0.01 -46.91
CA ALA A 13 23.62 -0.80 -46.90
C ALA A 13 23.85 -1.60 -48.19
N TYR A 14 22.90 -1.60 -49.14
CA TYR A 14 22.95 -2.41 -50.35
C TYR A 14 23.23 -1.56 -51.61
N PRO A 15 24.16 -1.99 -52.49
CA PRO A 15 24.42 -1.29 -53.74
C PRO A 15 23.20 -1.38 -54.67
N LYS A 16 22.79 -0.26 -55.25
CA LYS A 16 21.67 -0.22 -56.20
C LYS A 16 22.08 -0.87 -57.52
N ILE A 17 21.27 -1.83 -57.98
CA ILE A 17 21.42 -2.49 -59.27
C ILE A 17 21.10 -1.54 -60.43
N ASN A 18 21.77 -1.74 -61.58
CA ASN A 18 21.58 -0.94 -62.78
C ASN A 18 20.15 -1.10 -63.34
N GLU A 19 19.56 0.00 -63.82
CA GLU A 19 18.15 0.07 -64.28
C GLU A 19 17.87 -0.86 -65.48
N ASP A 20 18.88 -1.28 -66.23
CA ASP A 20 18.76 -2.14 -67.42
C ASP A 20 18.32 -3.58 -67.10
N PHE A 21 18.40 -3.99 -65.83
CA PHE A 21 17.91 -5.30 -65.36
C PHE A 21 16.51 -5.21 -64.72
N TYR A 22 15.88 -4.03 -64.72
CA TYR A 22 14.63 -3.76 -64.02
C TYR A 22 13.48 -3.51 -65.00
N SER A 23 12.67 -4.54 -65.26
CA SER A 23 11.43 -4.38 -66.03
C SER A 23 10.29 -3.94 -65.10
N ARG A 24 9.94 -2.65 -65.18
CA ARG A 24 8.80 -2.07 -64.45
C ARG A 24 7.49 -2.51 -65.11
N THR A 25 6.81 -3.48 -64.53
CA THR A 25 5.47 -3.88 -64.97
C THR A 25 4.40 -3.14 -64.14
N LEU A 26 3.37 -2.61 -64.80
CA LEU A 26 2.24 -1.96 -64.12
C LEU A 26 1.52 -2.93 -63.17
N SER A 27 1.43 -4.20 -63.54
CA SER A 27 0.88 -5.26 -62.70
C SER A 27 1.73 -5.53 -61.45
N GLY A 28 3.06 -5.56 -61.59
CA GLY A 28 3.98 -5.72 -60.46
C GLY A 28 3.87 -4.58 -59.46
N GLY A 29 3.80 -3.34 -59.93
CA GLY A 29 3.63 -2.16 -59.06
C GLY A 29 2.31 -2.17 -58.28
N LEU A 30 1.21 -2.57 -58.91
CA LEU A 30 -0.08 -2.72 -58.25
C LEU A 30 -0.04 -3.81 -57.16
N ILE A 31 0.57 -4.95 -57.47
CA ILE A 31 0.74 -6.05 -56.50
C ILE A 31 1.60 -5.59 -55.31
N THR A 32 2.69 -4.86 -55.55
CA THR A 32 3.54 -4.33 -54.47
C THR A 32 2.77 -3.35 -53.59
N LEU A 33 1.93 -2.48 -54.17
CA LEU A 33 1.14 -1.52 -53.41
C LEU A 33 0.11 -2.22 -52.52
N ILE A 34 -0.64 -3.19 -53.08
CA ILE A 34 -1.62 -3.98 -52.31
C ILE A 34 -0.90 -4.78 -51.22
N SER A 35 0.20 -5.44 -51.55
CA SER A 35 1.00 -6.22 -50.60
C SER A 35 1.53 -5.34 -49.46
N SER A 36 2.06 -4.16 -49.76
CA SER A 36 2.56 -3.22 -48.76
C SER A 36 1.46 -2.75 -47.80
N VAL A 37 0.26 -2.47 -48.31
CA VAL A 37 -0.89 -2.08 -47.47
C VAL A 37 -1.30 -3.23 -46.54
N LEU A 38 -1.39 -4.46 -47.06
CA LEU A 38 -1.72 -5.63 -46.25
C LEU A 38 -0.66 -5.90 -45.17
N ILE A 39 0.62 -5.81 -45.52
CA ILE A 39 1.73 -6.00 -44.56
C ILE A 39 1.65 -4.94 -43.44
N LEU A 40 1.43 -3.67 -43.78
CA LEU A 40 1.29 -2.60 -42.79
C LEU A 40 0.07 -2.83 -41.88
N PHE A 41 -1.07 -3.20 -42.46
CA PHE A 41 -2.28 -3.49 -41.69
C PHE A 41 -2.06 -4.63 -40.68
N LEU A 42 -1.47 -5.75 -41.15
CA LEU A 42 -1.15 -6.89 -40.29
C LEU A 42 -0.16 -6.50 -39.18
N PHE A 43 0.87 -5.72 -39.52
CA PHE A 43 1.85 -5.25 -38.54
C PHE A 43 1.21 -4.45 -37.40
N PHE A 44 0.33 -3.49 -37.71
CA PHE A 44 -0.35 -2.71 -36.68
C PHE A 44 -1.33 -3.54 -35.85
N SER A 45 -2.01 -4.51 -36.46
CA SER A 45 -2.91 -5.43 -35.75
C SER A 45 -2.16 -6.28 -34.73
N GLU A 46 -1.07 -6.92 -35.16
CA GLU A 46 -0.22 -7.74 -34.29
C GLU A 46 0.46 -6.92 -33.20
N LEU A 47 0.93 -5.72 -33.54
CA LEU A 47 1.50 -4.81 -32.54
C LEU A 47 0.47 -4.41 -31.48
N GLY A 48 -0.79 -4.19 -31.88
CA GLY A 48 -1.89 -3.92 -30.97
C GLY A 48 -2.16 -5.08 -30.01
N LEU A 49 -2.20 -6.31 -30.53
CA LEU A 49 -2.35 -7.53 -29.72
C LEU A 49 -1.16 -7.73 -28.78
N TYR A 50 0.06 -7.51 -29.25
CA TYR A 50 1.28 -7.64 -28.45
C TYR A 50 1.31 -6.64 -27.27
N LEU A 51 0.88 -5.40 -27.52
CA LEU A 51 0.81 -4.36 -26.48
C LEU A 51 -0.41 -4.54 -25.56
N HIS A 52 -1.37 -5.39 -25.92
CA HIS A 52 -2.51 -5.68 -25.07
C HIS A 52 -2.10 -6.57 -23.90
N LYS A 53 -2.05 -5.98 -22.70
CA LYS A 53 -1.72 -6.71 -21.48
C LYS A 53 -2.96 -7.41 -20.94
N VAL A 54 -2.96 -8.74 -20.96
CA VAL A 54 -3.96 -9.57 -20.29
C VAL A 54 -3.46 -9.89 -18.87
N THR A 55 -4.26 -9.53 -17.87
CA THR A 55 -3.97 -9.83 -16.46
C THR A 55 -4.51 -11.20 -16.11
N GLU A 56 -3.62 -12.20 -16.03
CA GLU A 56 -3.96 -13.55 -15.57
C GLU A 56 -3.72 -13.67 -14.06
N THR A 57 -4.78 -13.90 -13.29
CA THR A 57 -4.69 -14.11 -11.85
C THR A 57 -4.18 -15.52 -11.57
N LYS A 58 -2.92 -15.64 -11.15
CA LYS A 58 -2.34 -16.94 -10.74
C LYS A 58 -2.32 -17.06 -9.23
N LEU A 59 -2.78 -18.20 -8.72
CA LEU A 59 -2.61 -18.58 -7.32
C LEU A 59 -1.24 -19.25 -7.18
N LEU A 60 -0.29 -18.55 -6.58
CA LEU A 60 1.00 -19.12 -6.20
C LEU A 60 0.98 -19.45 -4.72
N VAL A 61 1.65 -20.54 -4.35
CA VAL A 61 1.90 -20.85 -2.94
C VAL A 61 2.88 -19.80 -2.44
N ASP A 62 2.42 -18.99 -1.48
CA ASP A 62 3.30 -18.05 -0.80
C ASP A 62 4.31 -18.83 0.04
N THR A 63 5.57 -18.81 -0.39
CA THR A 63 6.68 -19.42 0.34
C THR A 63 7.27 -18.50 1.40
N SER A 64 6.78 -17.26 1.53
CA SER A 64 7.16 -16.33 2.60
C SER A 64 6.46 -16.69 3.91
N ARG A 65 6.77 -17.87 4.42
CA ARG A 65 6.26 -18.36 5.71
C ARG A 65 6.86 -17.52 6.84
N GLY A 66 6.03 -16.87 7.65
CA GLY A 66 6.43 -16.25 8.91
C GLY A 66 6.72 -14.74 8.89
N GLN A 67 6.20 -13.99 7.90
CA GLN A 67 6.24 -12.53 7.98
C GLN A 67 5.09 -12.00 8.85
N SER A 68 5.40 -11.10 9.78
CA SER A 68 4.39 -10.37 10.56
C SER A 68 3.66 -9.38 9.67
N LEU A 69 2.32 -9.40 9.66
CA LEU A 69 1.51 -8.40 8.97
C LEU A 69 1.55 -7.08 9.75
N ARG A 70 1.99 -6.00 9.11
CA ARG A 70 1.98 -4.67 9.72
C ARG A 70 0.60 -4.03 9.57
N ILE A 71 -0.11 -3.87 10.68
CA ILE A 71 -1.44 -3.26 10.75
C ILE A 71 -1.29 -1.86 11.36
N ASN A 72 -1.66 -0.82 10.61
CA ASN A 72 -1.72 0.54 11.13
C ASN A 72 -3.20 0.94 11.30
N PHE A 73 -3.58 1.42 12.47
CA PHE A 73 -4.95 1.89 12.74
C PHE A 73 -4.93 3.13 13.63
N ASP A 74 -5.93 3.99 13.46
CA ASP A 74 -6.20 5.15 14.31
C ASP A 74 -7.72 5.17 14.58
N VAL A 75 -8.11 4.89 15.83
CA VAL A 75 -9.50 4.74 16.24
C VAL A 75 -9.72 5.51 17.54
N THR A 76 -10.81 6.28 17.58
CA THR A 76 -11.15 7.14 18.70
C THR A 76 -12.42 6.66 19.40
N PHE A 77 -12.37 6.50 20.73
CA PHE A 77 -13.50 6.13 21.56
C PHE A 77 -13.89 7.29 22.49
N PRO A 78 -14.93 8.09 22.17
CA PRO A 78 -15.23 9.31 22.93
C PRO A 78 -15.82 9.04 24.33
N ALA A 79 -16.47 7.90 24.53
CA ALA A 79 -17.16 7.56 25.77
C ALA A 79 -16.40 6.56 26.68
N ILE A 80 -15.19 6.13 26.29
CA ILE A 80 -14.42 5.10 27.01
C ILE A 80 -13.07 5.67 27.46
N ARG A 81 -12.69 5.38 28.72
CA ARG A 81 -11.39 5.78 29.26
C ARG A 81 -10.26 4.93 28.65
N CYS A 82 -9.15 5.56 28.29
CA CYS A 82 -7.98 4.88 27.69
C CYS A 82 -7.42 3.73 28.55
N SER A 83 -7.57 3.79 29.88
CA SER A 83 -7.10 2.74 30.80
C SER A 83 -7.87 1.42 30.70
N LEU A 84 -9.06 1.43 30.11
CA LEU A 84 -9.90 0.24 29.93
C LEU A 84 -9.77 -0.36 28.54
N LEU A 85 -9.08 0.32 27.62
CA LEU A 85 -8.87 -0.17 26.26
C LEU A 85 -7.65 -1.09 26.24
N SER A 86 -7.85 -2.32 25.77
CA SER A 86 -6.79 -3.26 25.37
C SER A 86 -6.93 -3.54 23.87
N VAL A 87 -5.86 -3.99 23.24
CA VAL A 87 -5.86 -4.40 21.84
C VAL A 87 -5.39 -5.83 21.77
N ASP A 88 -6.26 -6.68 21.23
CA ASP A 88 -6.04 -8.11 21.07
C ASP A 88 -6.10 -8.43 19.57
N ALA A 89 -5.21 -9.28 19.09
CA ALA A 89 -5.18 -9.75 17.70
C ALA A 89 -5.26 -11.27 17.66
N ILE A 90 -6.05 -11.79 16.71
CA ILE A 90 -6.17 -13.23 16.43
C ILE A 90 -5.91 -13.48 14.95
N ASP A 91 -5.01 -14.42 14.67
CA ASP A 91 -4.73 -14.89 13.31
C ASP A 91 -5.66 -16.07 12.93
N ILE A 92 -5.83 -16.32 11.63
CA ILE A 92 -6.56 -17.49 11.10
C ILE A 92 -5.95 -18.82 11.59
N SER A 93 -4.66 -18.82 11.93
CA SER A 93 -3.96 -19.96 12.51
C SER A 93 -4.36 -20.24 13.96
N GLY A 94 -5.14 -19.35 14.59
CA GLY A 94 -5.53 -19.41 15.99
C GLY A 94 -4.49 -18.83 16.95
N GLU A 95 -3.43 -18.19 16.44
CA GLU A 95 -2.46 -17.46 17.26
C GLU A 95 -3.12 -16.21 17.87
N GLN A 96 -2.95 -16.01 19.18
CA GLN A 96 -3.55 -14.90 19.91
C GLN A 96 -2.46 -14.03 20.54
N HIS A 97 -2.50 -12.74 20.23
CA HIS A 97 -1.68 -11.71 20.87
C HIS A 97 -2.61 -10.85 21.71
N LEU A 98 -2.56 -11.02 23.02
CA LEU A 98 -3.41 -10.29 23.98
C LEU A 98 -2.66 -9.08 24.55
N ASP A 99 -3.38 -7.99 24.78
CA ASP A 99 -2.90 -6.73 25.37
C ASP A 99 -1.59 -6.23 24.73
N ILE A 100 -1.62 -5.97 23.43
CA ILE A 100 -0.48 -5.44 22.69
C ILE A 100 -0.17 -4.02 23.17
N ARG A 101 0.98 -3.81 23.83
CA ARG A 101 1.37 -2.50 24.40
C ARG A 101 2.52 -1.82 23.66
N HIS A 102 3.45 -2.61 23.14
CA HIS A 102 4.77 -2.15 22.69
C HIS A 102 4.79 -1.30 21.41
N ASP A 103 3.69 -1.26 20.65
CA ASP A 103 3.58 -0.46 19.42
C ASP A 103 2.28 0.38 19.37
N ILE A 104 1.65 0.61 20.53
CA ILE A 104 0.37 1.32 20.62
C ILE A 104 0.50 2.54 21.52
N SER A 105 0.13 3.70 21.00
CA SER A 105 0.08 4.97 21.74
C SER A 105 -1.36 5.32 22.09
N LYS A 106 -1.72 5.28 23.37
CA LYS A 106 -3.05 5.65 23.85
C LYS A 106 -3.10 7.15 24.11
N LYS A 107 -3.93 7.88 23.37
CA LYS A 107 -4.10 9.33 23.49
C LYS A 107 -5.42 9.65 24.18
N ARG A 108 -5.37 10.38 25.29
CA ARG A 108 -6.57 10.94 25.93
C ARG A 108 -7.01 12.17 25.15
N ILE A 109 -8.27 12.22 24.78
CA ILE A 109 -8.87 13.35 24.07
C ILE A 109 -9.92 14.08 24.92
N ASN A 110 -10.11 15.37 24.63
CA ASN A 110 -11.18 16.21 25.17
C ASN A 110 -12.48 15.98 24.39
N ALA A 111 -13.59 16.50 24.93
CA ALA A 111 -14.89 16.51 24.24
C ALA A 111 -14.88 17.22 22.87
N HIS A 112 -13.87 18.07 22.63
CA HIS A 112 -13.68 18.81 21.38
C HIS A 112 -12.79 18.05 20.37
N GLY A 113 -12.28 16.86 20.74
CA GLY A 113 -11.38 16.05 19.91
C GLY A 113 -9.89 16.35 20.09
N ASP A 114 -9.54 17.36 20.88
CA ASP A 114 -8.13 17.73 21.12
C ASP A 114 -7.42 16.74 22.05
N VAL A 115 -6.14 16.47 21.77
CA VAL A 115 -5.31 15.56 22.57
C VAL A 115 -4.82 16.27 23.85
N ILE A 116 -5.15 15.68 25.00
CA ILE A 116 -4.77 16.18 26.32
C ILE A 116 -3.46 15.55 26.79
N GLU A 117 -3.33 14.24 26.59
CA GLU A 117 -2.26 13.44 27.18
C GLU A 117 -1.97 12.23 26.28
N VAL A 118 -0.70 11.96 26.01
CA VAL A 118 -0.25 10.78 25.24
C VAL A 118 0.48 9.84 26.18
N ARG A 119 -0.09 8.66 26.39
CA ARG A 119 0.55 7.60 27.18
C ARG A 119 1.09 6.53 26.25
N GLN A 120 2.41 6.45 26.19
CA GLN A 120 3.11 5.30 25.60
C GLN A 120 3.27 4.24 26.68
N GLU A 121 2.77 3.03 26.44
CA GLU A 121 2.92 1.91 27.37
C GLU A 121 4.05 0.99 26.88
N GLY A 122 5.20 1.01 27.56
CA GLY A 122 6.39 0.26 27.17
C GLY A 122 7.48 0.28 28.26
N ILE A 123 8.60 -0.42 28.01
CA ILE A 123 9.78 -0.39 28.91
C ILE A 123 10.33 1.05 28.91
N GLY A 124 10.18 1.75 30.04
CA GLY A 124 10.53 3.17 30.18
C GLY A 124 9.33 4.13 30.22
N ALA A 125 8.10 3.64 30.15
CA ALA A 125 6.91 4.47 30.36
C ALA A 125 6.92 5.08 31.79
N PRO A 126 6.52 6.35 31.96
CA PRO A 126 6.43 6.96 33.27
C PRO A 126 5.40 6.19 34.11
N LYS A 127 5.87 5.49 35.14
CA LYS A 127 4.99 4.91 36.16
C LYS A 127 4.41 6.07 36.96
N ILE A 128 3.10 6.04 37.18
CA ILE A 128 2.45 7.02 38.05
C ILE A 128 2.80 6.62 39.48
N ASP A 129 3.84 7.23 40.04
CA ASP A 129 4.32 6.91 41.41
C ASP A 129 3.26 7.19 42.49
N ARG A 130 2.33 8.12 42.22
CA ARG A 130 1.27 8.53 43.17
C ARG A 130 -0.09 8.60 42.48
N PRO A 131 -0.82 7.48 42.35
CA PRO A 131 -2.14 7.47 41.73
C PRO A 131 -3.12 8.36 42.51
N LEU A 132 -4.10 8.92 41.81
CA LEU A 132 -5.19 9.68 42.44
C LEU A 132 -6.09 8.73 43.23
N GLN A 133 -6.45 9.15 44.44
CA GLN A 133 -7.37 8.46 45.33
C GLN A 133 -8.79 9.01 45.21
N ARG A 134 -9.76 8.25 45.73
CA ARG A 134 -11.19 8.60 45.72
C ARG A 134 -11.51 9.97 46.35
N HIS A 135 -10.75 10.39 47.35
CA HIS A 135 -10.93 11.65 48.05
C HIS A 135 -10.25 12.86 47.35
N GLY A 136 -9.76 12.67 46.11
CA GLY A 136 -9.14 13.74 45.31
C GLY A 136 -7.67 14.01 45.64
N GLY A 137 -7.08 13.30 46.60
CA GLY A 137 -5.65 13.35 46.95
C GLY A 137 -4.80 12.38 46.13
N ARG A 138 -3.47 12.59 46.12
CA ARG A 138 -2.49 11.61 45.58
C ARG A 138 -2.02 10.68 46.68
N LEU A 139 -1.84 9.39 46.37
CA LEU A 139 -1.42 8.34 47.32
C LEU A 139 -0.28 8.81 48.25
N GLY A 140 -0.52 8.84 49.56
CA GLY A 140 0.47 9.09 50.60
C GLY A 140 1.41 7.89 50.79
N HIS A 141 2.54 8.12 51.48
CA HIS A 141 3.58 7.09 51.67
C HIS A 141 3.14 5.97 52.64
N ASP A 142 2.10 6.22 53.46
CA ASP A 142 1.52 5.30 54.43
C ASP A 142 0.02 5.00 54.14
N GLU A 143 -0.44 5.28 52.93
CA GLU A 143 -1.83 5.05 52.53
C GLU A 143 -1.93 3.85 51.59
N GLU A 144 -2.88 2.95 51.87
CA GLU A 144 -3.19 1.84 50.98
C GLU A 144 -4.05 2.33 49.81
N TYR A 145 -3.72 1.88 48.58
CA TYR A 145 -4.42 2.33 47.38
C TYR A 145 -5.88 1.89 47.38
N CYS A 146 -6.78 2.85 47.60
CA CYS A 146 -8.22 2.68 47.43
C CYS A 146 -8.64 3.19 46.03
N GLY A 147 -8.79 2.26 45.08
CA GLY A 147 -9.16 2.57 43.70
C GLY A 147 -10.61 3.03 43.53
N SER A 148 -10.93 3.65 42.40
CA SER A 148 -12.33 3.91 42.02
C SER A 148 -13.03 2.59 41.75
N CYS A 149 -14.18 2.34 42.40
CA CYS A 149 -14.99 1.12 42.26
C CYS A 149 -15.70 1.02 40.90
N PHE A 150 -14.97 1.20 39.80
CA PHE A 150 -15.37 1.03 38.39
C PHE A 150 -16.86 1.24 38.05
N GLY A 151 -17.49 2.30 38.56
CA GLY A 151 -18.89 2.65 38.27
C GLY A 151 -19.97 1.99 39.14
N GLY A 152 -19.61 1.29 40.23
CA GLY A 152 -20.53 0.70 41.20
C GLY A 152 -21.02 1.64 42.31
N GLU A 153 -21.04 2.95 42.06
CA GLU A 153 -21.53 3.94 43.03
C GLU A 153 -23.04 4.15 42.87
N MET A 154 -23.80 3.72 43.88
CA MET A 154 -25.23 4.02 43.97
C MET A 154 -25.39 5.53 44.15
N VAL A 155 -25.93 6.17 43.13
CA VAL A 155 -26.42 7.54 43.21
C VAL A 155 -27.72 7.50 44.03
N TYR A 156 -27.65 8.00 45.26
CA TYR A 156 -28.83 8.33 46.08
C TYR A 156 -29.09 9.83 46.02
#